data_AF-A0A9W6ILQ0-F1
#
_entry.id   AF-A0A9W6ILQ0-F1
#
_cell.length_a   1.000
_cell.length_b   1.000
_cell.length_c   1.000
_cell.angle_alpha   90.00
_cell.angle_beta   90.00
_cell.angle_gamma   90.00
#
_symmetry.space_group_name_H-M   'P 1'
#
loop_
_entity.id
_entity.type
_entity.pdbx_description
1 polymer ?
#
loop_
_entity_poly.entity_id
_entity_poly.type
_entity_poly.pdbx_seq_one_letter_code
_entity_poly.pdbx_strand_id
1 'polypeptide(L)' 'MDGDSQEQQALLEQLTALREQHDALNREVDMLSDNGVVDQLKIARLKKEKLRLKDEIARLEDQITPDIIA' A
#
# COMPACT_ATOMS: atom_id res chain seq x y z
N MET A 1 -29.90 -5.33 -7.47
CA MET A 1 -28.62 -4.96 -8.12
C MET A 1 -27.68 -4.63 -6.98
N ASP A 2 -27.23 -5.68 -6.29
CA ASP A 2 -26.57 -5.56 -4.98
C ASP A 2 -25.14 -6.12 -5.01
N GLY A 3 -24.73 -6.71 -6.14
CA GLY A 3 -23.40 -7.29 -6.33
C GLY A 3 -22.30 -6.23 -6.47
N ASP A 4 -22.54 -5.19 -7.27
CA ASP A 4 -21.51 -4.18 -7.59
C ASP A 4 -21.09 -3.35 -6.36
N SER A 5 -22.03 -3.04 -5.45
CA SER A 5 -21.76 -2.29 -4.22
C SER A 5 -20.90 -3.06 -3.21
N GLN A 6 -21.07 -4.38 -3.11
CA GLN A 6 -20.26 -5.20 -2.21
C GLN A 6 -18.83 -5.37 -2.72
N GLU A 7 -18.67 -5.48 -4.04
CA GLU A 7 -17.36 -5.59 -4.67
C GLU A 7 -16.57 -4.28 -4.54
N GLN A 8 -17.20 -3.13 -4.77
CA GLN A 8 -16.57 -1.82 -4.50
C GLN A 8 -16.17 -1.64 -3.03
N GLN A 9 -17.03 -2.05 -2.08
CA GLN A 9 -16.69 -1.96 -0.66
C GLN A 9 -15.49 -2.84 -0.31
N ALA A 10 -15.43 -4.07 -0.82
CA ALA A 10 -14.30 -4.97 -0.59
C ALA A 10 -12.98 -4.41 -1.18
N LEU A 11 -13.04 -3.77 -2.34
CA LEU A 11 -11.88 -3.12 -2.96
C LEU A 11 -11.40 -1.92 -2.14
N LEU A 12 -12.32 -1.09 -1.62
CA LEU A 12 -11.99 0.04 -0.75
C LEU A 12 -11.39 -0.40 0.59
N GLU A 13 -11.89 -1.48 1.17
CA GLU A 13 -11.37 -2.05 2.40
C GLU A 13 -9.96 -2.61 2.21
N GLN A 14 -9.71 -3.32 1.10
CA GLN A 14 -8.38 -3.75 0.70
C GLN A 14 -7.42 -2.57 0.45
N LEU A 15 -7.88 -1.53 -0.24
CA LEU A 15 -7.10 -0.32 -0.48
C LEU A 15 -6.68 0.34 0.84
N THR A 16 -7.59 0.41 1.80
CA THR A 16 -7.33 0.98 3.13
C THR A 16 -6.30 0.14 3.88
N ALA A 17 -6.46 -1.19 3.90
CA ALA A 17 -5.52 -2.09 4.54
C ALA A 17 -4.11 -1.99 3.93
N LEU A 18 -3.99 -1.92 2.60
CA LEU A 18 -2.70 -1.76 1.92
C LEU A 18 -2.05 -0.41 2.24
N ARG A 19 -2.84 0.67 2.33
CA ARG A 19 -2.33 2.00 2.74
C ARG A 19 -1.81 1.99 4.17
N GLU A 20 -2.53 1.38 5.11
CA GLU A 20 -2.06 1.23 6.49
C GLU A 20 -0.76 0.41 6.55
N GLN A 21 -0.69 -0.68 5.78
CA GLN A 21 0.50 -1.53 5.72
C GLN A 21 1.71 -0.78 5.13
N HIS A 22 1.48 0.02 4.08
CA HIS A 22 2.51 0.90 3.52
C HIS A 22 2.99 1.95 4.52
N ASP A 23 2.10 2.54 5.30
CA ASP A 23 2.45 3.52 6.34
C ASP A 23 3.21 2.89 7.51
N ALA A 24 2.83 1.68 7.92
CA ALA A 24 3.60 0.91 8.90
C ALA A 24 5.04 0.65 8.39
N LEU A 25 5.17 0.27 7.12
CA LEU A 25 6.46 0.03 6.48
C LEU A 25 7.32 1.31 6.41
N ASN A 26 6.71 2.47 6.15
CA ASN A 26 7.40 3.76 6.21
C ASN A 26 7.99 4.03 7.58
N ARG A 27 7.17 3.87 8.64
CA ARG A 27 7.63 4.08 10.01
C ARG A 27 8.78 3.15 10.37
N GLU A 28 8.75 1.89 9.93
CA GLU A 28 9.86 0.96 10.18
C GLU A 28 11.13 1.39 9.43
N VAL A 29 11.04 1.86 8.19
CA VAL A 29 12.18 2.42 7.45
C VAL A 29 12.75 3.65 8.14
N ASP A 30 11.90 4.54 8.63
CA ASP A 30 12.31 5.77 9.32
C ASP A 30 13.01 5.44 10.65
N MET A 31 12.45 4.52 11.46
CA MET A 31 13.08 4.05 12.69
C MET A 31 14.43 3.37 12.45
N LEU A 32 14.55 2.55 11.40
CA LEU A 32 15.82 1.91 11.04
C LEU A 32 16.87 2.91 10.56
N SER A 33 16.42 4.01 9.94
CA SER A 33 17.30 5.10 9.50
C SER A 33 17.79 5.93 10.68
N ASP A 34 16.95 6.15 11.69
CA ASP A 34 17.24 6.95 12.89
C ASP A 34 18.15 6.21 13.90
N ASN A 35 17.99 4.89 14.04
CA ASN A 35 18.76 4.08 14.98
C ASN A 35 20.25 3.90 14.63
N GLY A 36 20.76 4.50 13.54
CA GLY A 36 22.19 4.58 13.20
C GLY A 36 22.85 3.26 12.76
N VAL A 37 22.24 2.11 13.06
CA VAL A 37 22.60 0.80 12.50
C VAL A 37 21.86 0.66 11.17
N VAL A 38 22.43 1.26 10.14
CA VAL A 38 21.90 1.20 8.77
C VAL A 38 22.10 -0.23 8.25
N ASP A 39 21.17 -1.12 8.59
CA ASP A 39 21.08 -2.43 7.97
C ASP A 39 20.60 -2.24 6.52
N GLN A 40 21.57 -1.97 5.64
CA GLN A 40 21.33 -1.68 4.23
C GLN A 40 20.55 -2.81 3.55
N LEU A 41 20.72 -4.06 4.00
CA LEU A 41 19.98 -5.20 3.47
C LEU A 41 18.51 -5.13 3.88
N LYS A 42 18.24 -4.82 5.15
CA LYS A 42 16.87 -4.65 5.65
C LYS A 42 16.17 -3.46 5.00
N ILE A 43 16.85 -2.32 4.86
CA ILE A 43 16.31 -1.15 4.16
C ILE A 43 16.03 -1.46 2.69
N ALA A 44 16.92 -2.18 2.00
CA ALA A 44 16.69 -2.57 0.61
C ALA A 44 15.46 -3.48 0.45
N ARG A 45 15.24 -4.40 1.38
CA ARG A 45 14.03 -5.25 1.41
C ARG A 45 12.78 -4.42 1.65
N LEU A 46 12.79 -3.55 2.66
CA LEU A 46 11.64 -2.68 2.99
C LEU A 46 11.31 -1.73 1.84
N LYS A 47 12.30 -1.13 1.18
CA LYS A 47 12.07 -0.30 -0.02
C LYS A 47 11.44 -1.09 -1.16
N LYS A 48 11.83 -2.35 -1.34
CA LYS A 48 11.26 -3.23 -2.36
C LYS A 48 9.80 -3.62 -2.02
N GLU A 49 9.50 -3.92 -0.75
CA GLU A 49 8.13 -4.13 -0.30
C GLU A 49 7.29 -2.87 -0.44
N LYS A 50 7.82 -1.71 -0.05
CA LYS A 50 7.16 -0.42 -0.21
C LYS A 50 6.77 -0.14 -1.65
N LEU A 51 7.68 -0.43 -2.59
CA LEU A 51 7.42 -0.29 -4.02
C LEU A 51 6.29 -1.23 -4.48
N ARG A 52 6.32 -2.51 -4.05
CA ARG A 52 5.25 -3.46 -4.35
C ARG A 52 3.89 -3.02 -3.82
N LEU A 53 3.83 -2.59 -2.55
CA LEU A 53 2.61 -2.08 -1.94
C LEU A 53 2.09 -0.86 -2.70
N LYS A 54 2.98 0.05 -3.11
CA LYS A 54 2.61 1.21 -3.92
C LYS A 54 2.04 0.80 -5.28
N ASP A 55 2.67 -0.16 -5.96
CA ASP A 55 2.19 -0.66 -7.26
C ASP A 55 0.83 -1.37 -7.13
N GLU A 56 0.61 -2.09 -6.03
CA GLU A 56 -0.64 -2.79 -5.74
C GLU A 56 -1.77 -1.82 -5.36
N ILE A 57 -1.47 -0.80 -4.54
CA ILE A 57 -2.36 0.33 -4.28
C ILE A 57 -2.73 1.01 -5.60
N ALA A 58 -1.77 1.32 -6.46
CA ALA A 58 -2.03 1.97 -7.74
C ALA A 58 -2.91 1.12 -8.65
N ARG A 59 -2.73 -0.21 -8.69
CA ARG A 59 -3.61 -1.12 -9.44
C ARG A 59 -5.02 -1.18 -8.89
N LEU A 60 -5.19 -1.21 -7.57
CA LEU A 60 -6.49 -1.20 -6.92
C LEU A 60 -7.18 0.14 -7.10
N GLU A 61 -6.46 1.25 -6.96
CA GLU A 61 -6.94 2.57 -7.32
C GLU A 61 -7.36 2.58 -8.79
N ASP A 62 -6.57 2.08 -9.72
CA ASP A 62 -6.91 2.02 -11.16
C ASP A 62 -8.04 1.01 -11.49
N GLN A 63 -8.48 0.17 -10.55
CA GLN A 63 -9.71 -0.63 -10.69
C GLN A 63 -10.94 0.09 -10.12
N ILE A 64 -10.77 0.88 -9.07
CA ILE A 64 -11.85 1.66 -8.43
C ILE A 64 -12.10 2.98 -9.19
N THR A 65 -11.04 3.61 -9.70
CA THR A 65 -11.02 4.92 -10.36
C THR A 65 -11.59 4.96 -11.79
N PRO A 66 -11.58 3.90 -12.63
CA PRO A 66 -12.24 3.93 -13.94
C PRO A 66 -13.75 4.22 -13.86
N ASP A 67 -14.37 4.03 -12.69
CA ASP A 67 -15.76 4.38 -12.40
C ASP A 67 -15.94 5.83 -11.90
N ILE A 68 -14.87 6.50 -11.47
CA ILE A 68 -14.90 7.82 -10.78
C ILE A 68 -14.43 8.96 -11.71
N ILE A 69 -13.63 8.68 -12.75
CA ILE A 69 -13.08 9.68 -13.70
C ILE A 69 -13.40 9.32 -15.17
N ALA A 70 -14.60 8.82 -15.44
CA ALA A 70 -15.14 8.64 -16.80
C ALA A 70 -16.24 9.66 -17.10
#